data_AF-A0A7S3FGL2-F1
#
_entry.id   AF-A0A7S3FGL2-F1
#
_cell.length_a   1.000
_cell.length_b   1.000
_cell.length_c   1.000
_cell.angle_alpha   90.00
_cell.angle_beta   90.00
_cell.angle_gamma   90.00
#
_symmetry.space_group_name_H-M   'P 1'
#
loop_
_entity.id
_entity.type
_entity.pdbx_description
1 polymer ?
#
loop_
_entity_poly.entity_id
_entity_poly.type
_entity_poly.pdbx_seq_one_letter_code
_entity_poly.pdbx_strand_id
1 'polypeptide(L)'
;NVDGRLDLQSSRLWTECSLQRYDFERPWGNAAKVGRVTRKQLLDFFDTYVADGSPTRRRLSTHVFSKGMAPSSLVAEKLPDDDLFPPPVDLLVDAAIAV
;
A
#
# COMPACT_ATOMS: atom_id res chain seq x y z
N ASN A 1 6.24 -14.29 28.49
CA ASN A 1 5.69 -13.43 27.42
C ASN A 1 6.74 -12.37 27.07
N VAL A 2 7.83 -12.80 26.42
CA VAL A 2 8.98 -11.98 26.00
C VAL A 2 9.03 -11.86 24.48
N ASP A 3 8.31 -12.75 23.77
CA ASP A 3 8.31 -12.85 22.30
C ASP A 3 7.74 -11.62 21.60
N GLY A 4 6.71 -10.97 22.17
CA GLY A 4 6.07 -9.76 21.61
C GLY A 4 6.93 -8.50 21.56
N ARG A 5 8.16 -8.55 22.10
CA ARG A 5 9.15 -7.48 21.94
C ARG A 5 10.18 -7.81 20.88
N LEU A 6 10.53 -9.08 20.70
CA LEU A 6 11.57 -9.47 19.76
C LEU A 6 11.03 -9.48 18.32
N ASP A 7 9.82 -9.97 18.12
CA ASP A 7 9.12 -9.96 16.84
C ASP A 7 8.95 -8.52 16.29
N LEU A 8 8.53 -7.58 17.13
CA LEU A 8 8.32 -6.19 16.78
C LEU A 8 9.65 -5.51 16.42
N GLN A 9 10.70 -5.75 17.19
CA GLN A 9 12.03 -5.21 16.89
C GLN A 9 12.60 -5.82 15.60
N SER A 10 12.45 -7.14 15.41
CA SER A 10 12.89 -7.84 14.20
C SER A 10 12.18 -7.31 12.96
N SER A 11 10.85 -7.14 13.03
CA SER A 11 10.04 -6.58 11.94
C SER A 11 10.43 -5.15 11.59
N ARG A 12 10.67 -4.31 12.61
CA ARG A 12 11.14 -2.93 12.41
C ARG A 12 12.51 -2.89 11.73
N LEU A 13 13.48 -3.66 12.21
CA LEU A 13 14.82 -3.71 11.63
C LEU A 13 14.78 -4.25 10.20
N TRP A 14 13.99 -5.31 9.97
CA TRP A 14 13.85 -5.91 8.65
C TRP A 14 13.23 -4.94 7.64
N THR A 15 12.30 -4.08 8.06
CA THR A 15 11.73 -3.03 7.20
C THR A 15 12.80 -2.04 6.71
N GLU A 16 13.74 -1.66 7.57
CA GLU A 16 14.84 -0.76 7.15
C GLU A 16 15.82 -1.47 6.19
N CYS A 17 16.02 -2.78 6.33
CA CYS A 17 16.79 -3.60 5.40
C CYS A 17 16.08 -3.78 4.05
N SER A 18 14.79 -4.12 4.04
CA SER A 18 14.02 -4.39 2.82
C SER A 18 13.81 -3.13 1.98
N LEU A 19 13.69 -1.98 2.63
CA LEU A 19 13.64 -0.67 1.98
C LEU A 19 15.03 -0.12 1.62
N GLN A 20 16.11 -0.84 1.94
CA GLN A 20 17.51 -0.44 1.72
C GLN A 20 17.86 0.94 2.31
N ARG A 21 17.15 1.33 3.39
CA ARG A 21 17.37 2.63 4.06
C ARG A 21 18.46 2.53 5.11
N TYR A 22 18.52 1.38 5.80
CA TYR A 22 19.49 1.10 6.85
C TYR A 22 19.58 2.18 7.96
N ASP A 23 18.53 2.98 8.15
CA ASP A 23 18.46 4.00 9.20
C ASP A 23 17.75 3.44 10.42
N PHE A 24 18.50 2.70 11.24
CA PHE A 24 17.95 2.02 12.43
C PHE A 24 17.63 3.00 13.58
N GLU A 25 18.27 4.18 13.59
CA GLU A 25 18.05 5.24 14.57
C GLU A 25 16.88 6.16 14.22
N ARG A 26 16.30 6.00 13.02
CA ARG A 26 15.21 6.80 12.48
C ARG A 26 14.10 7.16 13.47
N PRO A 27 13.62 6.26 14.35
CA PRO A 27 12.57 6.62 15.32
C PRO A 27 13.01 7.62 16.38
N TRP A 28 14.27 7.58 16.83
CA TRP A 28 14.82 8.58 17.75
C TRP A 28 14.97 9.94 17.05
N GLY A 29 15.50 9.93 15.82
CA GLY A 29 15.61 11.14 15.00
C GLY A 29 14.24 11.75 14.65
N ASN A 30 13.25 10.92 14.34
CA ASN A 30 11.89 11.34 14.06
C ASN A 30 11.21 11.90 15.32
N ALA A 31 11.37 11.27 16.48
CA ALA A 31 10.82 11.77 17.73
C ALA A 31 11.37 13.16 18.08
N ALA A 32 12.69 13.35 17.93
CA ALA A 32 13.33 14.64 18.15
C ALA A 32 12.82 15.74 17.19
N LYS A 33 12.50 15.39 15.94
CA LYS A 33 11.91 16.32 14.96
C LYS A 33 10.46 16.63 15.26
N VAL A 34 9.64 15.61 15.53
CA VAL A 34 8.21 15.76 15.84
C VAL A 34 8.00 16.60 17.10
N GLY A 35 8.84 16.43 18.12
CA GLY A 35 8.77 17.22 19.35
C GLY A 35 8.98 18.74 19.16
N ARG A 36 9.50 19.18 18.01
CA ARG A 36 9.70 20.60 17.67
C ARG A 36 8.58 21.17 16.80
N VAL A 37 7.64 20.34 16.35
CA VAL A 37 6.56 20.77 15.45
C VAL A 37 5.55 21.60 16.22
N THR A 38 5.26 22.79 15.72
CA THR A 38 4.28 23.72 16.32
C THR A 38 2.90 23.55 15.70
N ARG A 39 1.86 23.97 16.45
CA ARG A 39 0.49 24.02 15.94
C ARG A 39 0.36 24.80 14.64
N LYS A 40 1.05 25.95 14.54
CA LYS A 40 1.04 26.78 13.33
C LYS A 40 1.56 26.01 12.12
N GLN A 41 2.69 25.32 12.26
CA GLN A 41 3.25 24.51 11.17
C GLN A 41 2.33 23.38 10.72
N LEU A 42 1.58 22.77 11.65
CA LEU A 42 0.59 21.75 11.30
C LEU A 42 -0.58 22.33 10.50
N LEU A 43 -1.07 23.52 10.89
CA LEU A 43 -2.12 24.21 10.13
C LEU A 43 -1.63 24.63 8.75
N ASP A 44 -0.46 25.26 8.69
CA ASP A 44 0.15 25.67 7.42
C ASP A 44 0.37 24.45 6.48
N PHE A 45 0.76 23.28 7.03
CA PHE A 45 0.86 22.03 6.28
C PHE A 45 -0.51 21.55 5.76
N PHE A 46 -1.54 21.59 6.59
CA PHE A 46 -2.89 21.19 6.21
C PHE A 46 -3.43 22.08 5.08
N ASP A 47 -3.35 23.40 5.26
CA ASP A 47 -3.81 24.38 4.28
C ASP A 47 -3.07 24.23 2.95
N THR A 48 -1.78 23.89 3.00
CA THR A 48 -0.97 23.69 1.80
C THR A 48 -1.23 22.36 1.10
N TYR A 49 -1.40 21.23 1.81
CA TYR A 49 -1.38 19.92 1.14
C TYR A 49 -2.68 19.13 1.20
N VAL A 50 -3.60 19.51 2.09
CA VAL A 50 -4.77 18.69 2.42
C VAL A 50 -6.08 19.43 2.15
N ALA A 51 -6.14 20.73 2.47
CA ALA A 51 -7.35 21.54 2.40
C ALA A 51 -8.02 21.50 1.01
N ASP A 52 -9.35 21.50 1.01
CA ASP A 52 -10.13 21.61 -0.22
C ASP A 52 -9.84 22.97 -0.89
N GLY A 53 -9.49 22.93 -2.17
CA GLY A 53 -9.09 24.12 -2.94
C GLY A 53 -7.59 24.42 -2.92
N SER A 54 -6.76 23.67 -2.19
CA SER A 54 -5.31 23.85 -2.28
C SER A 54 -4.78 23.47 -3.68
N PRO A 55 -3.90 24.29 -4.28
CA PRO A 55 -3.31 24.01 -5.59
C PRO A 55 -2.30 22.83 -5.56
N THR A 56 -1.77 22.50 -4.38
CA THR A 56 -0.78 21.42 -4.19
C THR A 56 -1.37 20.13 -3.63
N ARG A 57 -2.69 20.10 -3.43
CA ARG A 57 -3.41 18.92 -2.95
C ARG A 57 -3.32 17.78 -3.96
N ARG A 58 -2.95 16.60 -3.49
CA ARG A 58 -2.91 15.36 -4.28
C ARG A 58 -3.87 14.34 -3.64
N ARG A 59 -4.96 14.01 -4.32
CA ARG A 59 -6.00 13.09 -3.82
C ARG A 59 -6.14 11.86 -4.72
N LEU A 60 -5.96 10.68 -4.13
CA LEU A 60 -6.30 9.39 -4.75
C LEU A 60 -7.52 8.82 -4.01
N SER A 61 -8.58 8.46 -4.74
CA SER A 61 -9.78 7.86 -4.17
C SER A 61 -10.11 6.56 -4.91
N THR A 62 -10.19 5.46 -4.16
CA THR A 62 -10.62 4.15 -4.66
C THR A 62 -12.07 3.93 -4.26
N HIS A 63 -12.94 3.77 -5.25
CA HIS A 63 -14.38 3.51 -5.03
C HIS A 63 -14.65 2.03 -5.28
N VAL A 64 -15.07 1.32 -4.25
CA VAL A 64 -15.45 -0.10 -4.35
C VAL A 64 -16.96 -0.19 -4.36
N PHE A 65 -17.52 -0.68 -5.46
CA PHE A 65 -18.96 -0.82 -5.63
C PHE A 65 -19.38 -2.27 -5.42
N SER A 66 -20.55 -2.46 -4.81
CA SER A 66 -21.22 -3.76 -4.83
C SER A 66 -21.78 -4.05 -6.23
N LYS A 67 -22.11 -5.33 -6.46
CA LYS A 67 -22.67 -5.78 -7.75
C LYS A 67 -23.93 -4.96 -8.10
N GLY A 68 -23.92 -4.31 -9.26
CA GLY A 68 -25.06 -3.54 -9.78
C GLY A 68 -25.18 -2.09 -9.26
N MET A 69 -24.30 -1.64 -8.34
CA MET A 69 -24.30 -0.25 -7.86
C MET A 69 -23.22 0.62 -8.52
N ALA A 70 -22.33 0.02 -9.31
CA ALA A 70 -21.32 0.76 -10.04
C ALA A 70 -21.97 1.67 -11.10
N PRO A 71 -21.52 2.93 -11.24
CA PRO A 71 -21.94 3.78 -12.35
C PRO A 71 -21.63 3.10 -13.68
N SER A 72 -22.57 3.15 -14.62
CA SER A 72 -22.40 2.52 -15.94
C SER A 72 -21.20 3.06 -16.73
N SER A 73 -20.79 4.30 -16.45
CA SER A 73 -19.59 4.94 -17.03
C SER A 73 -18.26 4.41 -16.49
N LEU A 74 -18.27 3.66 -15.38
CA LEU A 74 -17.08 3.08 -14.73
C LEU A 74 -16.99 1.57 -14.92
N VAL A 75 -17.90 0.98 -15.70
CA VAL A 75 -17.79 -0.42 -16.13
C VAL A 75 -16.64 -0.44 -17.14
N ALA A 76 -15.44 -0.72 -16.63
CA ALA A 76 -14.30 -1.04 -17.48
C ALA A 76 -14.73 -2.15 -18.44
N GLU A 77 -14.37 -2.00 -19.70
CA GLU A 77 -14.50 -3.06 -20.69
C GLU A 77 -13.97 -4.34 -20.06
N LYS A 78 -14.79 -5.40 -20.10
CA LYS A 78 -14.39 -6.69 -19.55
C LYS A 78 -13.13 -7.09 -20.33
N LEU A 79 -11.97 -7.04 -19.67
CA LEU A 79 -10.75 -7.58 -20.26
C LEU A 79 -11.08 -9.02 -20.69
N PRO A 80 -10.64 -9.47 -21.88
CA PRO A 80 -10.83 -10.83 -22.30
C PRO A 80 -10.35 -11.75 -21.18
N ASP A 81 -11.22 -12.66 -20.76
CA ASP A 81 -11.00 -13.53 -19.61
C ASP A 81 -9.63 -14.27 -19.76
N ASP A 82 -8.86 -14.33 -18.67
CA ASP A 82 -7.76 -15.27 -18.38
C ASP A 82 -6.57 -15.47 -19.35
N ASP A 83 -6.46 -14.74 -20.47
CA ASP A 83 -5.31 -14.91 -21.40
C ASP A 83 -4.01 -14.17 -20.96
N LEU A 84 -4.07 -13.27 -19.98
CA LEU A 84 -2.90 -12.50 -19.53
C LEU A 84 -1.97 -13.30 -18.60
N PHE A 85 -2.53 -14.29 -17.92
CA PHE A 85 -1.79 -15.23 -17.09
C PHE A 85 -2.40 -16.62 -17.34
N PRO A 86 -2.06 -17.27 -18.47
CA PRO A 86 -2.43 -18.66 -18.62
C PRO A 86 -1.94 -19.39 -17.37
N PRO A 87 -2.77 -20.28 -16.78
CA PRO A 87 -2.32 -21.07 -15.64
C PRO A 87 -0.96 -21.67 -16.02
N PRO A 88 0.02 -21.67 -15.09
CA PRO A 88 1.29 -22.32 -15.35
C PRO A 88 0.98 -23.67 -15.95
N VAL A 89 1.55 -23.97 -17.11
CA VAL A 89 1.45 -25.29 -17.70
C VAL A 89 2.14 -26.19 -16.68
N ASP A 90 1.38 -26.75 -15.75
CA ASP A 90 1.89 -27.73 -14.81
C ASP A 90 2.64 -28.73 -15.68
N LEU A 91 3.93 -28.91 -15.39
CA LEU A 91 4.85 -29.80 -16.10
C LEU A 91 4.50 -31.27 -15.83
N LEU A 92 3.22 -31.61 -15.92
CA LEU A 92 2.65 -32.95 -15.88
C LEU A 92 1.76 -33.17 -17.11
N VAL A 93 2.39 -33.00 -18.27
CA VAL A 93 2.31 -33.98 -19.37
C VAL A 93 2.48 -35.37 -18.72
N ASP A 94 1.62 -36.38 -18.81
CA ASP A 94 0.50 -36.74 -19.68
C ASP A 94 -0.38 -37.73 -18.89
N ALA A 95 -1.67 -37.82 -19.23
CA ALA A 95 -2.22 -39.06 -19.78
C ALA A 95 -3.74 -38.93 -19.94
N ALA A 96 -4.14 -38.77 -21.20
CA ALA A 96 -5.32 -39.47 -21.68
C ALA A 96 -5.22 -40.95 -21.25
N ILE A 97 -6.12 -41.39 -20.38
CA ILE A 97 -6.58 -42.77 -20.38
C ILE A 97 -8.09 -42.70 -20.48
N ALA A 98 -8.55 -42.72 -21.73
CA ALA A 98 -9.84 -43.26 -22.07
C ALA A 98 -9.83 -44.77 -21.77
N VAL A 99 -10.72 -45.21 -20.88
CA VAL A 99 -11.54 -46.44 -21.00
C VAL A 99 -12.87 -46.16 -20.30
#